data_AF-A0A2V2NG26-F1
#
_entry.id   AF-A0A2V2NG26-F1
#
_cell.length_a   1.000
_cell.length_b   1.000
_cell.length_c   1.000
_cell.angle_alpha   90.00
_cell.angle_beta   90.00
_cell.angle_gamma   90.00
#
_symmetry.space_group_name_H-M   'P 1'
#
loop_
_entity.id
_entity.type
_entity.pdbx_description
1 polymer ?
#
loop_
_entity_poly.entity_id
_entity_poly.type
_entity_poly.pdbx_seq_one_letter_code
_entity_poly.pdbx_strand_id
1 'polypeptide(L)'
;MTTADVITEAAIMAVVRDWYNQKPDGSRIISRKNIESYLGFSRTRGPERKSISMKISRICDAHFEVYSPSSRTRAWVVSPEVIA
;
A
#
# COMPACT_ATOMS: atom_id res chain seq x y z
N MET A 1 20.40 3.49 -9.61
CA MET A 1 19.27 2.74 -9.04
C MET A 1 18.00 3.46 -9.46
N THR A 2 17.05 2.77 -10.09
CA THR A 2 15.75 3.40 -10.37
C THR A 2 14.91 3.35 -9.11
N THR A 3 14.14 4.39 -8.83
CA THR A 3 13.21 4.49 -7.69
C THR A 3 12.17 3.36 -7.65
N ALA A 4 11.90 2.72 -8.78
CA ALA A 4 11.07 1.52 -8.86
C ALA A 4 11.72 0.27 -8.25
N ASP A 5 13.05 0.20 -8.14
CA ASP A 5 13.79 -0.90 -7.49
C ASP A 5 13.67 -0.84 -5.96
N VAL A 6 13.16 0.27 -5.42
CA VAL A 6 13.01 0.50 -3.96
C VAL A 6 11.68 -0.04 -3.42
N ILE A 7 10.69 -0.29 -4.28
CA ILE A 7 9.38 -0.82 -3.86
C ILE A 7 9.44 -2.34 -3.77
N THR A 8 9.71 -2.82 -2.56
CA THR A 8 9.71 -4.24 -2.19
C THR A 8 8.46 -4.59 -1.39
N GLU A 9 8.14 -5.89 -1.34
CA GLU A 9 7.08 -6.43 -0.49
C GLU A 9 7.30 -6.07 0.98
N ALA A 10 8.53 -6.26 1.48
CA ALA A 10 8.89 -5.93 2.85
C ALA A 10 8.66 -4.45 3.18
N ALA A 11 8.99 -3.52 2.28
CA ALA A 11 8.78 -2.09 2.50
C ALA A 11 7.29 -1.72 2.56
N ILE A 12 6.46 -2.33 1.70
CA ILE A 12 5.01 -2.11 1.73
C ILE A 12 4.40 -2.69 3.01
N MET A 13 4.77 -3.91 3.38
CA MET A 13 4.26 -4.55 4.60
C MET A 13 4.65 -3.78 5.86
N ALA A 14 5.88 -3.26 5.93
CA ALA A 14 6.32 -2.40 7.03
C ALA A 14 5.46 -1.13 7.13
N VAL A 15 5.20 -0.44 6.01
CA VAL A 15 4.33 0.75 5.98
C VAL A 15 2.90 0.43 6.42
N VAL A 16 2.32 -0.66 5.95
CA VAL A 16 0.95 -1.05 6.32
C VAL A 16 0.88 -1.39 7.81
N ARG A 17 1.89 -2.11 8.33
CA ARG A 17 2.00 -2.45 9.75
C ARG A 17 2.14 -1.22 10.63
N ASP A 18 3.05 -0.31 10.29
CA ASP A 18 3.24 0.95 11.03
C ASP A 18 1.97 1.81 11.02
N TRP A 19 1.32 1.94 9.86
CA TRP A 19 0.06 2.65 9.73
C TRP A 19 -1.06 2.01 10.57
N TYR A 20 -1.12 0.68 10.64
CA TYR A 20 -2.08 -0.04 11.46
C TYR A 20 -1.81 0.19 12.95
N ASN A 21 -0.55 0.05 13.37
CA ASN A 21 -0.12 0.16 14.76
C ASN A 21 -0.22 1.58 15.35
N GLN A 22 -0.30 2.62 14.53
CA GLN A 22 -0.62 3.97 15.02
C GLN A 22 -2.01 4.06 15.68
N LYS A 23 -2.95 3.22 15.25
CA LYS A 23 -4.30 3.13 15.83
C LYS A 23 -4.84 1.72 15.59
N PRO A 24 -4.46 0.73 16.41
CA PRO A 24 -4.95 -0.64 16.26
C PRO A 24 -6.42 -0.67 16.69
N ASP A 25 -7.32 -0.90 15.75
CA ASP A 25 -8.78 -0.91 15.98
C ASP A 25 -9.44 -1.81 14.94
N GLY A 26 -9.75 -3.04 15.34
CA GLY A 26 -10.37 -4.07 14.50
C GLY A 26 -9.76 -4.14 13.10
N SER A 27 -10.62 -4.28 12.10
CA SER A 27 -10.23 -4.17 10.69
C SER A 27 -10.24 -2.72 10.24
N ARG A 28 -9.17 -2.28 9.57
CA ARG A 28 -9.01 -0.91 9.07
C ARG A 28 -8.81 -0.89 7.56
N ILE A 29 -9.24 0.19 6.92
CA ILE A 29 -9.10 0.34 5.46
C ILE A 29 -7.93 1.25 5.14
N ILE A 30 -6.96 0.76 4.36
CA ILE A 30 -5.86 1.56 3.82
C ILE A 30 -6.01 1.75 2.32
N SER A 31 -5.85 3.00 1.86
CA SER A 31 -5.87 3.31 0.42
C SER A 31 -4.48 3.21 -0.19
N ARG A 32 -4.39 2.93 -1.49
CA ARG A 32 -3.11 2.98 -2.22
C ARG A 32 -2.44 4.35 -2.10
N LYS A 33 -3.22 5.42 -2.13
CA LYS A 33 -2.71 6.79 -1.97
C LYS A 33 -2.04 7.00 -0.61
N ASN A 34 -2.57 6.39 0.46
CA ASN A 34 -1.92 6.44 1.76
C ASN A 34 -0.55 5.76 1.69
N ILE A 35 -0.48 4.52 1.18
CA ILE A 35 0.77 3.76 1.06
C ILE A 35 1.79 4.54 0.21
N GLU A 36 1.37 5.07 -0.95
CA GLU A 36 2.19 5.94 -1.81
C GLU A 36 2.73 7.16 -1.04
N SER A 37 1.91 7.77 -0.17
CA SER A 37 2.34 8.92 0.64
C SER A 37 3.35 8.54 1.72
N TYR A 38 3.16 7.42 2.41
CA TYR A 38 4.10 6.91 3.42
C TYR A 38 5.46 6.56 2.81
N LEU A 39 5.46 6.04 1.58
CA LEU A 39 6.69 5.73 0.84
C LEU A 39 7.31 6.97 0.14
N GLY A 40 6.73 8.17 0.29
CA GLY A 40 7.26 9.40 -0.31
C GLY A 40 6.97 9.59 -1.81
N PHE A 41 6.09 8.78 -2.40
CA PHE A 41 5.76 8.81 -3.84
C PHE A 41 4.55 9.67 -4.20
N SER A 42 4.02 10.44 -3.24
CA SER A 42 2.85 11.32 -3.46
C SER A 42 3.06 12.36 -4.57
N ARG A 43 4.32 12.71 -4.86
CA ARG A 43 4.71 13.71 -5.88
C ARG A 43 5.26 13.09 -7.16
N THR A 44 5.42 11.77 -7.24
CA THR A 44 5.94 11.09 -8.43
C THR A 44 4.95 11.24 -9.59
N ARG A 45 5.46 11.56 -10.79
CA ARG A 45 4.66 11.79 -12.00
C ARG A 45 5.08 10.88 -13.15
N GLY A 46 4.27 10.85 -14.20
CA GLY A 46 4.60 10.15 -15.43
C GLY A 46 4.58 8.62 -15.32
N PRO A 47 5.30 7.91 -16.21
CA PRO A 47 5.31 6.45 -16.30
C PRO A 47 5.74 5.75 -15.00
N GLU A 48 6.65 6.36 -14.25
CA GLU A 48 7.15 5.84 -12.98
C GLU A 48 6.03 5.68 -11.95
N ARG A 49 5.15 6.68 -11.85
CA ARG A 49 3.98 6.62 -10.94
C ARG A 49 3.11 5.39 -11.24
N LYS A 50 2.87 5.10 -12.52
CA LYS A 50 2.06 3.94 -12.92
C LYS A 50 2.73 2.63 -12.49
N SER A 51 4.04 2.52 -12.66
CA SER A 51 4.82 1.35 -12.21
C SER A 51 4.71 1.15 -10.70
N ILE A 52 4.90 2.22 -9.92
CA ILE A 52 4.76 2.23 -8.46
C ILE A 52 3.36 1.79 -8.03
N SER A 53 2.32 2.43 -8.58
CA SER A 53 0.93 2.10 -8.23
C SER A 53 0.59 0.64 -8.55
N MET A 54 1.08 0.10 -9.67
CA MET A 54 0.87 -1.31 -10.02
C MET A 54 1.58 -2.27 -9.07
N LYS A 55 2.84 -1.97 -8.68
CA LYS A 55 3.57 -2.80 -7.72
C LYS A 55 2.89 -2.83 -6.35
N ILE A 56 2.51 -1.67 -5.82
CA ILE A 56 1.77 -1.57 -4.55
C ILE A 56 0.47 -2.37 -4.65
N SER A 57 -0.31 -2.17 -5.71
CA SER A 57 -1.56 -2.90 -5.88
C SER A 57 -1.36 -4.41 -5.92
N ARG A 58 -0.39 -4.90 -6.70
CA ARG A 58 -0.11 -6.34 -6.82
C ARG A 58 0.27 -6.97 -5.48
N ILE A 59 1.12 -6.29 -4.70
CA ILE A 59 1.55 -6.78 -3.39
C ILE A 59 0.37 -6.77 -2.43
N CYS A 60 -0.35 -5.64 -2.31
CA CYS A 60 -1.49 -5.59 -1.40
C CYS A 60 -2.61 -6.56 -1.78
N ASP A 61 -2.87 -6.80 -3.07
CA ASP A 61 -3.85 -7.80 -3.53
C ASP A 61 -3.45 -9.24 -3.15
N ALA A 62 -2.17 -9.53 -2.91
CA ALA A 62 -1.69 -10.84 -2.51
C ALA A 62 -1.81 -11.09 -0.99
N HIS A 63 -1.83 -10.03 -0.19
CA HIS A 63 -1.83 -10.13 1.29
C HIS A 63 -3.14 -9.72 1.93
N PHE A 64 -3.93 -8.86 1.30
CA PHE A 64 -5.08 -8.22 1.93
C PHE A 64 -6.34 -8.36 1.09
N GLU A 65 -7.48 -8.43 1.77
CA GLU A 65 -8.78 -8.41 1.11
C GLU A 65 -9.01 -7.05 0.45
N VAL A 66 -9.49 -7.06 -0.80
CA VAL A 66 -9.78 -5.84 -1.56
C VAL A 66 -11.08 -5.21 -1.06
N TYR A 67 -10.99 -4.03 -0.46
CA TYR A 67 -12.15 -3.23 -0.06
C TYR A 67 -12.75 -2.47 -1.25
N SER A 68 -11.88 -1.87 -2.08
CA SER A 68 -12.30 -1.09 -3.25
C SER A 68 -11.44 -1.50 -4.45
N PRO A 69 -12.02 -2.09 -5.51
CA PRO A 69 -11.27 -2.59 -6.65
C PRO A 69 -10.92 -1.49 -7.67
N SER A 70 -11.53 -0.31 -7.58
CA SER A 70 -11.32 0.79 -8.52
C SER A 70 -9.84 1.20 -8.56
N SER A 71 -9.28 1.34 -9.76
CA SER A 71 -7.88 1.76 -9.92
C SER A 71 -7.60 3.17 -9.37
N ARG A 72 -8.62 4.04 -9.24
CA ARG A 72 -8.48 5.39 -8.68
C ARG A 72 -8.56 5.42 -7.15
N THR A 73 -9.37 4.54 -6.58
CA THR A 73 -9.68 4.51 -5.14
C THR A 73 -9.32 3.15 -4.54
N ARG A 74 -8.29 2.50 -5.07
CA ARG A 74 -7.89 1.15 -4.67
C ARG A 74 -7.57 1.14 -3.18
N ALA A 75 -8.19 0.23 -2.45
CA ALA A 75 -8.03 0.12 -1.00
C ALA A 75 -8.23 -1.32 -0.54
N TRP A 76 -7.64 -1.63 0.61
CA TRP A 76 -7.62 -2.97 1.19
C TRP A 76 -8.03 -2.94 2.66
N VAL A 77 -8.60 -4.04 3.11
CA VAL A 77 -8.89 -4.32 4.51
C VAL A 77 -7.63 -4.88 5.17
N VAL A 78 -7.18 -4.23 6.22
CA VAL A 78 -6.06 -4.65 7.06
C VAL A 78 -6.64 -5.06 8.40
N SER A 79 -6.59 -6.36 8.68
CA SER A 79 -7.07 -6.94 9.92
C SER A 79 -5.90 -7.39 10.80
N PRO A 80 -6.09 -7.47 12.14
CA PRO A 80 -5.02 -7.80 13.07
C PRO A 80 -4.38 -9.16 12.77
N GLU A 81 -5.16 -10.15 12.33
CA GLU A 81 -4.68 -11.49 12.01
C GLU A 81 -3.76 -11.55 10.77
N VAL A 82 -3.89 -10.60 9.85
CA VAL A 82 -3.05 -10.54 8.65
C VAL A 82 -1.75 -9.74 8.90
N ILE A 83 -1.78 -8.79 9.84
CA ILE A 83 -0.67 -7.87 10.09
C ILE A 83 0.23 -8.26 11.28
N ALA A 84 -0.23 -9.21 12.11
CA ALA A 84 0.48 -9.75 13.27
C ALA A 84 1.86 -10.36 12.93
#